data_AF-P25935-F1
#
_entry.id   AF-P25935-F1
#
_cell.length_a   1.000
_cell.length_b   1.000
_cell.length_c   1.000
_cell.angle_alpha   90.00
_cell.angle_beta   90.00
_cell.angle_gamma   90.00
#
_symmetry.space_group_name_H-M   'P 1'
#
loop_
_entity.id
_entity.type
_entity.pdbx_description
1 polymer ?
#
loop_
_entity_poly.entity_id
_entity_poly.type
_entity_poly.pdbx_seq_one_letter_code
_entity_poly.pdbx_strand_id
1 'polypeptide(L)'
;MKRILGTAIAALVVLLAFIAPAQAADLAHGGQVFSANCAACHLGGRNVVNPAKTLQKADLDQYGMASIEAITTQVTNGKGAMPAFGSKLSADDIADVASYVLDQSEKGWQG
;
A
#
# COMPACT_ATOMS: atom_id res chain seq x y z
N MET A 1 -4.03 -23.76 -43.69
CA MET A 1 -3.11 -23.71 -42.53
C MET A 1 -2.66 -22.28 -42.17
N LYS A 2 -2.20 -21.44 -43.11
CA LYS A 2 -1.73 -20.06 -42.82
C LYS A 2 -2.77 -19.09 -42.19
N ARG A 3 -4.07 -19.22 -42.53
CA ARG A 3 -5.14 -18.34 -42.00
C ARG A 3 -5.45 -18.59 -40.52
N ILE A 4 -5.31 -19.83 -40.04
CA ILE A 4 -5.55 -20.20 -38.63
C ILE A 4 -4.41 -19.69 -37.74
N LEU A 5 -3.18 -19.66 -38.26
CA LEU A 5 -2.03 -19.13 -37.54
C LEU A 5 -2.12 -17.60 -37.35
N GLY A 6 -2.61 -16.86 -38.36
CA GLY A 6 -2.82 -15.41 -38.25
C GLY A 6 -3.89 -15.01 -37.23
N THR A 7 -5.00 -15.76 -37.16
CA THR A 7 -6.06 -15.51 -36.18
C THR A 7 -5.63 -15.83 -34.74
N ALA A 8 -4.81 -16.86 -34.55
CA ALA A 8 -4.28 -17.21 -33.22
C ALA A 8 -3.34 -16.13 -32.66
N ILE A 9 -2.48 -15.55 -33.51
CA ILE A 9 -1.57 -14.46 -33.12
C ILE A 9 -2.37 -13.19 -32.79
N ALA A 10 -3.37 -12.83 -33.59
CA ALA A 10 -4.23 -11.68 -33.31
C ALA A 10 -4.98 -11.83 -31.97
N ALA A 11 -5.52 -13.02 -31.68
CA ALA A 11 -6.20 -13.29 -30.41
C ALA A 11 -5.26 -13.17 -29.20
N LEU A 12 -4.00 -13.62 -29.32
CA LEU A 12 -3.01 -13.52 -28.25
C LEU A 12 -2.59 -12.07 -27.97
N VAL A 13 -2.42 -11.26 -29.02
CA VAL A 13 -2.06 -9.83 -28.88
C VAL A 13 -3.20 -9.04 -28.23
N VAL A 14 -4.46 -9.33 -28.57
CA VAL A 14 -5.62 -8.73 -27.90
C VAL A 14 -5.68 -9.14 -26.42
N LEU A 15 -5.37 -10.39 -26.09
CA LEU A 15 -5.36 -10.85 -24.69
C LEU A 15 -4.29 -10.15 -23.84
N LEU A 16 -3.10 -9.92 -24.40
CA LEU A 16 -2.00 -9.22 -23.73
C LEU A 16 -2.29 -7.73 -23.55
N ALA A 17 -3.07 -7.11 -24.44
CA ALA A 17 -3.43 -5.69 -24.35
C ALA A 17 -4.40 -5.37 -23.18
N PHE A 18 -5.10 -6.37 -22.64
CA PHE A 18 -5.96 -6.22 -21.46
C PHE A 18 -5.24 -6.49 -20.14
N ILE A 19 -3.97 -6.89 -20.17
CA ILE A 19 -3.14 -6.95 -18.97
C ILE A 19 -2.65 -5.52 -18.73
N ALA A 20 -3.52 -4.68 -18.15
CA ALA A 20 -3.07 -3.40 -17.61
C ALA A 20 -1.91 -3.68 -16.64
N PRO A 21 -0.77 -3.00 -16.76
CA PRO A 21 0.30 -3.19 -15.80
C PRO A 21 -0.26 -2.85 -14.42
N ALA A 22 -0.21 -3.79 -13.49
CA ALA A 22 -0.38 -3.47 -12.08
C ALA A 22 0.69 -2.40 -11.78
N GLN A 23 0.24 -1.17 -11.53
CA GLN A 23 1.16 -0.09 -11.23
C GLN A 23 1.87 -0.47 -9.93
N ALA A 24 3.20 -0.59 -9.99
CA ALA A 24 3.99 -0.77 -8.79
C ALA A 24 3.79 0.46 -7.90
N ALA A 25 3.69 0.25 -6.59
CA ALA A 25 3.47 1.34 -5.66
C ALA A 25 4.60 2.38 -5.73
N ASP A 26 4.24 3.66 -5.74
CA ASP A 26 5.18 4.78 -5.71
C ASP A 26 5.52 5.13 -4.27
N LEU A 27 6.68 4.67 -3.81
CA LEU A 27 7.15 4.95 -2.45
C LEU A 27 7.36 6.45 -2.18
N ALA A 28 7.72 7.24 -3.20
CA ALA A 28 7.92 8.67 -3.03
C ALA A 28 6.59 9.38 -2.81
N HIS A 29 5.56 9.02 -3.59
CA HIS A 29 4.20 9.50 -3.37
C HIS A 29 3.63 9.02 -2.04
N GLY A 30 3.83 7.74 -1.70
CA GLY A 30 3.44 7.16 -0.41
C GLY A 30 4.03 7.92 0.79
N GLY A 31 5.28 8.39 0.68
CA GLY A 31 5.90 9.25 1.69
C GLY A 31 5.24 10.63 1.81
N GLN A 32 4.79 11.22 0.70
CA GLN A 32 4.04 12.49 0.71
C GLN A 32 2.67 12.30 1.37
N VAL A 33 1.94 11.24 1.00
CA VAL A 33 0.66 10.87 1.61
C VAL A 33 0.82 10.64 3.11
N PHE A 34 1.87 9.92 3.52
CA PHE A 34 2.19 9.67 4.92
C PHE A 34 2.42 10.97 5.70
N SER A 35 3.26 11.86 5.17
CA SER A 35 3.56 13.16 5.78
C SER A 35 2.28 14.00 5.98
N ALA A 36 1.40 14.03 4.97
CA ALA A 36 0.18 14.82 4.99
C ALA A 36 -0.91 14.25 5.92
N ASN A 37 -1.03 12.93 6.07
CA ASN A 37 -2.20 12.28 6.67
C ASN A 37 -1.90 11.41 7.91
N CYS A 38 -0.69 10.88 8.02
CA CYS A 38 -0.36 9.83 9.00
C CYS A 38 0.62 10.32 10.08
N ALA A 39 1.56 11.19 9.69
CA ALA A 39 2.66 11.62 10.55
C ALA A 39 2.21 12.30 11.85
N ALA A 40 1.04 12.96 11.86
CA ALA A 40 0.50 13.59 13.08
C ALA A 40 0.37 12.60 14.26
N CYS A 41 0.10 11.32 13.97
CA CYS A 41 0.03 10.27 14.99
C CYS A 41 1.22 9.30 14.93
N HIS A 42 1.82 9.12 13.76
CA HIS A 42 2.78 8.06 13.48
C HIS A 42 4.19 8.51 13.11
N LEU A 43 4.55 9.77 13.40
CA LEU A 43 5.90 10.29 13.10
C LEU A 43 7.00 9.37 13.66
N GLY A 44 8.02 9.07 12.83
CA GLY A 44 9.11 8.15 13.19
C GLY A 44 8.65 6.72 13.46
N GLY A 45 7.54 6.31 12.84
CA GLY A 45 6.94 5.00 13.04
C GLY A 45 6.32 4.78 14.40
N ARG A 46 6.14 5.82 15.23
CA ARG A 46 5.57 5.70 16.58
C ARG A 46 4.04 5.67 16.53
N ASN A 47 3.40 5.73 17.70
CA ASN A 47 1.96 5.96 17.80
C ASN A 47 1.67 6.78 19.06
N VAL A 48 1.26 8.03 18.88
CA VAL A 48 0.98 8.97 19.99
C VAL A 48 -0.26 8.60 20.81
N VAL A 49 -1.16 7.78 20.25
CA VAL A 49 -2.42 7.37 20.91
C VAL A 49 -2.23 6.06 21.67
N ASN A 50 -1.53 5.09 21.08
CA ASN A 50 -1.26 3.80 21.69
C ASN A 50 0.20 3.40 21.49
N PRO A 51 1.07 3.60 22.50
CA PRO A 51 2.50 3.30 22.40
C PRO A 51 2.86 1.84 22.11
N ALA A 52 1.91 0.90 22.30
CA ALA A 52 2.10 -0.52 22.01
C ALA A 52 1.66 -0.93 20.59
N LYS A 53 1.18 0.02 19.76
CA LYS A 53 0.67 -0.20 18.41
C LYS A 53 1.39 0.71 17.42
N THR A 54 2.72 0.59 17.36
CA THR A 54 3.54 1.41 16.47
C THR A 54 3.59 0.83 15.06
N LEU A 55 4.26 1.53 14.14
CA LEU A 55 4.58 1.04 12.79
C LEU A 55 5.97 0.42 12.72
N GLN A 56 6.58 0.11 13.88
CA GLN A 56 7.83 -0.63 13.94
C GLN A 56 7.59 -2.07 13.49
N LYS A 57 8.57 -2.66 12.79
CA LYS A 57 8.45 -4.01 12.24
C LYS A 57 8.01 -5.05 13.28
N ALA A 58 8.59 -5.02 14.48
CA ALA A 58 8.26 -5.96 15.54
C ALA A 58 6.77 -5.90 15.95
N ASP A 59 6.21 -4.69 16.07
CA ASP A 59 4.79 -4.51 16.41
C ASP A 59 3.88 -4.94 15.24
N LEU A 60 4.25 -4.58 14.00
CA LEU A 60 3.51 -5.00 12.81
C LEU A 60 3.48 -6.53 12.70
N ASP A 61 4.61 -7.20 12.90
CA ASP A 61 4.71 -8.66 12.90
C ASP A 61 3.86 -9.26 14.04
N GLN A 62 3.99 -8.74 15.27
CA GLN A 62 3.26 -9.22 16.45
C GLN A 62 1.74 -9.16 16.27
N TYR A 63 1.22 -8.15 15.57
CA TYR A 63 -0.21 -7.96 15.37
C TYR A 63 -0.71 -8.36 13.98
N GLY A 64 0.12 -9.03 13.18
CA GLY A 64 -0.25 -9.52 11.85
C GLY A 64 -0.52 -8.41 10.83
N MET A 65 0.08 -7.23 11.03
CA MET A 65 -0.06 -6.03 10.18
C MET A 65 1.14 -5.83 9.24
N ALA A 66 2.14 -6.72 9.26
CA ALA A 66 3.32 -6.64 8.38
C ALA A 66 3.03 -7.12 6.95
N SER A 67 2.00 -6.57 6.31
CA SER A 67 1.66 -6.82 4.92
C SER A 67 0.93 -5.63 4.30
N ILE A 68 1.09 -5.44 2.99
CA ILE A 68 0.38 -4.40 2.24
C ILE A 68 -1.12 -4.52 2.43
N GLU A 69 -1.68 -5.73 2.28
CA GLU A 69 -3.12 -5.97 2.41
C GLU A 69 -3.67 -5.57 3.79
N ALA A 70 -2.97 -5.92 4.87
CA ALA A 70 -3.39 -5.59 6.22
C ALA A 70 -3.34 -4.08 6.46
N ILE A 71 -2.26 -3.42 6.02
CA ILE A 71 -2.11 -1.96 6.16
C ILE A 71 -3.15 -1.23 5.31
N THR A 72 -3.34 -1.63 4.05
CA THR A 72 -4.38 -1.07 3.16
C THR A 72 -5.76 -1.20 3.78
N THR A 73 -6.11 -2.38 4.33
CA THR A 73 -7.40 -2.61 4.99
C THR A 73 -7.57 -1.70 6.20
N GLN A 74 -6.53 -1.57 7.02
CA GLN A 74 -6.52 -0.74 8.23
C GLN A 74 -6.63 0.75 7.91
N VAL A 75 -5.93 1.24 6.87
CA VAL A 75 -6.02 2.64 6.40
C VAL A 75 -7.39 2.92 5.81
N THR A 76 -7.92 2.01 4.99
CA THR A 76 -9.22 2.17 4.33
C THR A 76 -10.35 2.26 5.35
N ASN A 77 -10.40 1.33 6.30
CA ASN A 77 -11.54 1.16 7.20
C ASN A 77 -11.35 1.83 8.58
N GLY A 78 -10.11 2.15 8.95
CA GLY A 78 -9.78 2.59 10.31
C GLY A 78 -10.04 1.50 11.36
N LYS A 79 -9.72 1.81 12.62
CA LYS A 79 -10.09 0.97 13.77
C LYS A 79 -9.95 1.76 15.08
N GLY A 80 -11.02 1.80 15.87
CA GLY A 80 -11.02 2.52 17.15
C GLY A 80 -10.69 4.00 16.96
N ALA A 81 -9.56 4.44 17.53
CA ALA A 81 -9.11 5.83 17.43
C ALA A 81 -8.48 6.20 16.08
N MET A 82 -8.07 5.22 15.26
CA MET A 82 -7.54 5.48 13.92
C MET A 82 -8.72 5.73 12.96
N PRO A 83 -8.84 6.92 12.34
CA PRO A 83 -9.94 7.23 11.44
C PRO A 83 -9.85 6.41 10.14
N ALA A 84 -11.00 6.19 9.49
CA ALA A 84 -11.07 5.62 8.15
C ALA A 84 -10.64 6.66 7.10
N PHE A 85 -9.77 6.27 6.16
CA PHE A 85 -9.31 7.13 5.06
C PHE A 85 -9.87 6.73 3.70
N GLY A 86 -10.60 5.60 3.58
CA GLY A 86 -11.14 5.11 2.30
C GLY A 86 -12.09 6.07 1.59
N SER A 87 -12.66 7.04 2.29
CA SER A 87 -13.50 8.10 1.69
C SER A 87 -12.74 9.42 1.44
N LYS A 88 -11.46 9.49 1.78
CA LYS A 88 -10.62 10.71 1.73
C LYS A 88 -9.43 10.57 0.79
N LEU A 89 -8.88 9.36 0.68
CA LEU A 89 -7.75 9.02 -0.17
C LEU A 89 -8.21 8.10 -1.29
N SER A 90 -7.55 8.20 -2.45
CA SER A 90 -7.80 7.26 -3.54
C SER A 90 -7.25 5.86 -3.19
N ALA A 91 -7.68 4.84 -3.93
CA ALA A 91 -7.13 3.50 -3.75
C ALA A 91 -5.62 3.46 -3.98
N ASP A 92 -5.12 4.23 -4.95
CA ASP A 92 -3.70 4.33 -5.29
C ASP A 92 -2.92 5.01 -4.14
N ASP A 93 -3.42 6.13 -3.60
CA ASP A 93 -2.80 6.79 -2.43
C ASP A 93 -2.69 5.83 -1.23
N ILE A 94 -3.71 4.99 -1.02
CA ILE A 94 -3.72 4.00 0.07
C ILE A 94 -2.72 2.87 -0.20
N ALA A 95 -2.59 2.40 -1.44
CA ALA A 95 -1.61 1.40 -1.82
C ALA A 95 -0.18 1.92 -1.67
N ASP A 96 0.06 3.16 -2.06
CA ASP A 96 1.37 3.81 -1.97
C ASP A 96 1.77 4.06 -0.52
N VAL A 97 0.87 4.57 0.32
CA VAL A 97 1.17 4.78 1.74
C VAL A 97 1.34 3.45 2.49
N ALA A 98 0.60 2.40 2.13
CA ALA A 98 0.80 1.08 2.71
C ALA A 98 2.18 0.51 2.36
N SER A 99 2.61 0.70 1.11
CA SER A 99 3.93 0.28 0.63
C SER A 99 5.06 1.07 1.28
N TYR A 100 4.87 2.38 1.41
CA TYR A 100 5.79 3.25 2.16
C TYR A 100 5.92 2.81 3.62
N VAL A 101 4.82 2.58 4.34
CA VAL A 101 4.87 2.14 5.75
C VAL A 101 5.63 0.82 5.90
N LEU A 102 5.37 -0.16 5.01
CA LEU A 102 6.06 -1.45 5.07
C LEU A 102 7.56 -1.27 4.81
N ASP A 103 7.95 -0.55 3.76
CA ASP A 103 9.34 -0.23 3.43
C ASP A 103 10.08 0.49 4.58
N GLN A 104 9.43 1.49 5.19
CA GLN A 104 10.00 2.20 6.33
C GLN A 104 10.14 1.32 7.57
N SER A 105 9.19 0.41 7.80
CA SER A 105 9.27 -0.53 8.93
C SER A 105 10.46 -1.48 8.79
N GLU A 106 10.78 -1.93 7.56
CA GLU A 106 11.94 -2.77 7.27
C GLU A 106 13.27 -2.03 7.46
N LYS A 107 13.28 -0.73 7.15
CA LYS A 107 14.42 0.18 7.36
C LYS A 107 14.53 0.69 8.80
N GLY A 108 13.60 0.31 9.69
CA GLY A 108 13.56 0.78 11.07
C GLY A 108 13.32 2.28 11.22
N TRP A 109 12.63 2.90 10.25
CA TRP A 109 12.28 4.34 10.25
C TRP A 109 13.49 5.28 10.37
N GLN A 110 14.64 4.91 9.78
CA GLN A 110 15.91 5.65 9.84
C GLN A 110 16.01 6.80 8.80
N GLY A 111 14.90 7.49 8.53
CA GLY A 111 14.82 8.62 7.59
C GLY A 111 15.16 9.98 8.18
#